data_AF-A0A448YFZ5-F1
#
_entry.id   AF-A0A448YFZ5-F1
#
_cell.length_a   1.000
_cell.length_b   1.000
_cell.length_c   1.000
_cell.angle_alpha   90.00
_cell.angle_beta   90.00
_cell.angle_gamma   90.00
#
_symmetry.space_group_name_H-M   'P 1'
#
loop_
_entity.id
_entity.type
_entity.pdbx_description
1 polymer ?
#
loop_
_entity_poly.entity_id
_entity_poly.type
_entity_poly.pdbx_seq_one_letter_code
_entity_poly.pdbx_strand_id
1 'polypeptide(L)'
;MAKQTSKKGSGSVLRVITTAVVIGSALYTAYQLWRGQEEQDGDQQKEDYCKDLTGGDIIDRKKKQAKNTKITLIVSHKVIELIQKYNTDHEDGIDLQEYLRYYPNLTLILYPGISKDDIRTFFEIDDRLSYRIIPTTKEESVFHVAKQINSALNLFDFGDFSTSSEEIIGQFHIDSFLRGLIDMRNQPFTKYI
;
A
#
# COMPACT_ATOMS: atom_id res chain seq x y z
N MET A 1 -85.40 -1.79 16.95
CA MET A 1 -85.05 -3.23 16.83
C MET A 1 -83.58 -3.40 17.16
N ALA A 2 -83.30 -4.21 18.18
CA ALA A 2 -81.95 -4.50 18.66
C ALA A 2 -81.39 -5.76 17.98
N LYS A 3 -80.08 -5.77 17.73
CA LYS A 3 -79.23 -6.93 18.06
C LYS A 3 -77.76 -6.49 18.18
N GLN A 4 -77.26 -6.60 19.41
CA GLN A 4 -75.85 -6.60 19.78
C GLN A 4 -75.17 -7.91 19.35
N THR A 5 -73.85 -7.86 19.12
CA THR A 5 -72.79 -8.66 19.79
C THR A 5 -71.43 -8.15 19.29
N SER A 6 -70.58 -7.55 20.13
CA SER A 6 -69.50 -8.18 20.94
C SER A 6 -68.40 -8.81 20.05
N LYS A 7 -67.11 -8.44 20.08
CA LYS A 7 -66.14 -8.25 21.18
C LYS A 7 -65.06 -7.22 20.77
N LYS A 8 -64.71 -6.23 21.59
CA LYS A 8 -63.54 -6.20 22.51
C LYS A 8 -62.27 -6.88 21.98
N GLY A 9 -61.28 -6.08 21.65
CA GLY A 9 -59.91 -6.51 21.34
C GLY A 9 -58.98 -5.30 21.23
N SER A 10 -58.55 -4.77 22.37
CA SER A 10 -57.46 -3.81 22.52
C SER A 10 -56.18 -4.42 21.93
N GLY A 11 -55.54 -3.74 20.98
CA GLY A 11 -54.33 -4.22 20.31
C GLY A 11 -53.42 -3.06 19.96
N SER A 12 -52.34 -2.96 20.72
CA SER A 12 -51.36 -1.88 20.73
C SER A 12 -50.65 -1.68 19.38
N VAL A 13 -50.32 -0.42 19.11
CA VAL A 13 -49.29 0.02 18.17
C VAL A 13 -48.03 -0.81 18.40
N LEU A 14 -47.52 -1.48 17.36
CA LEU A 14 -46.17 -2.00 17.37
C LEU A 14 -45.51 -1.81 16.01
N ARG A 15 -44.59 -0.85 16.01
CA ARG A 15 -43.55 -0.65 15.02
C ARG A 15 -42.80 -1.97 14.85
N VAL A 16 -42.67 -2.45 13.61
CA VAL A 16 -41.76 -3.55 13.28
C VAL A 16 -40.34 -3.00 13.41
N ILE A 17 -39.71 -3.30 14.54
CA ILE A 17 -38.30 -3.04 14.81
C ILE A 17 -37.53 -4.29 14.38
N THR A 18 -36.52 -4.04 13.58
CA THR A 18 -35.39 -4.90 13.20
C THR A 18 -34.83 -5.70 14.38
N THR A 19 -34.63 -7.01 14.17
CA THR A 19 -33.64 -7.79 14.94
C THR A 19 -32.91 -8.74 13.99
N ALA A 20 -31.70 -8.34 13.62
CA ALA A 20 -30.67 -9.23 13.13
C ALA A 20 -30.29 -10.20 14.26
N VAL A 21 -30.33 -11.51 13.98
CA VAL A 21 -29.88 -12.52 14.92
C VAL A 21 -28.36 -12.61 14.82
N VAL A 22 -27.71 -12.34 15.94
CA VAL A 22 -26.26 -12.35 16.17
C VAL A 22 -25.72 -13.77 15.98
N ILE A 23 -25.04 -14.02 14.86
CA ILE A 23 -24.14 -15.17 14.69
C ILE A 23 -22.72 -14.61 14.74
N GLY A 24 -22.19 -14.41 15.94
CA GLY A 24 -20.86 -13.79 16.10
C GLY A 24 -20.11 -14.11 17.39
N SER A 25 -20.74 -14.77 18.37
CA SER A 25 -20.10 -15.02 19.67
C SER A 25 -19.63 -16.46 19.89
N ALA A 26 -20.12 -17.44 19.13
CA ALA A 26 -19.72 -18.85 19.32
C ALA A 26 -18.32 -19.17 18.78
N LEU A 27 -17.86 -18.46 17.73
CA LEU A 27 -16.53 -18.66 17.15
C LEU A 27 -15.41 -18.09 18.05
N TYR A 28 -15.68 -16.99 18.77
CA TYR A 28 -14.69 -16.35 19.63
C TYR A 28 -14.36 -17.19 20.88
N THR A 29 -15.37 -17.85 21.47
CA THR A 29 -15.15 -18.72 22.63
C THR A 29 -14.43 -20.01 22.25
N ALA A 30 -14.66 -20.55 21.04
CA ALA A 30 -13.91 -21.70 20.54
C ALA A 30 -12.43 -21.36 20.25
N TYR A 31 -12.17 -20.15 19.73
CA TYR A 31 -10.81 -19.66 19.46
C TYR A 31 -10.00 -19.43 20.76
N GLN A 32 -10.63 -18.87 21.80
CA GLN A 32 -9.99 -18.65 23.10
C GLN A 32 -9.69 -19.97 23.84
N LEU A 33 -10.51 -21.01 23.65
CA LEU A 33 -10.27 -22.31 24.28
C LEU A 33 -9.12 -23.08 23.61
N TRP A 34 -8.92 -22.90 22.30
CA TRP A 34 -7.87 -23.59 21.56
C TRP A 34 -6.48 -22.99 21.78
N ARG A 35 -6.38 -21.69 22.06
CA ARG A 35 -5.12 -20.99 22.37
C ARG A 35 -4.57 -21.23 23.78
N GLY A 36 -5.34 -21.86 24.67
CA GLY A 36 -4.96 -22.04 26.08
C GLY A 36 -4.09 -23.27 26.38
N GLN A 37 -3.69 -24.06 25.36
CA GLN A 37 -3.09 -25.39 25.59
C GLN A 37 -1.71 -25.64 24.95
N GLU A 38 -1.07 -24.66 24.32
CA GLU A 38 0.24 -24.85 23.66
C GLU A 38 1.30 -23.81 24.11
N GLU A 39 1.48 -23.66 25.41
CA GLU A 39 2.73 -23.11 25.97
C GLU A 39 3.43 -24.19 26.80
N GLN A 40 4.19 -25.07 26.13
CA GLN A 40 5.45 -25.62 26.64
C GLN A 40 6.16 -26.45 25.57
N ASP A 41 7.35 -25.95 25.21
CA ASP A 41 8.56 -26.64 24.73
C ASP A 41 9.05 -26.28 23.32
N GLY A 42 10.27 -25.74 23.28
CA GLY A 42 11.17 -25.84 22.14
C GLY A 42 11.68 -24.51 21.59
N ASP A 43 12.81 -24.04 22.11
CA ASP A 43 13.68 -23.06 21.48
C ASP A 43 13.98 -23.42 20.01
N GLN A 44 13.67 -22.52 19.07
CA GLN A 44 14.56 -22.17 17.93
C GLN A 44 14.04 -20.99 17.09
N GLN A 45 14.95 -20.02 16.89
CA GLN A 45 14.96 -18.94 15.90
C GLN A 45 13.91 -17.80 16.04
N LYS A 46 14.35 -16.71 16.67
CA LYS A 46 13.68 -15.39 16.63
C LYS A 46 13.80 -14.77 15.23
N GLU A 47 12.76 -14.91 14.43
CA GLU A 47 12.43 -13.93 13.40
C GLU A 47 11.71 -12.76 14.06
N ASP A 48 12.22 -11.53 13.87
CA ASP A 48 11.62 -10.31 14.43
C ASP A 48 10.27 -10.01 13.73
N TYR A 49 9.21 -10.64 14.21
CA TYR A 49 7.82 -10.26 13.93
C TYR A 49 7.51 -8.98 14.71
N CYS A 50 7.60 -7.83 14.04
CA CYS A 50 6.99 -6.61 14.53
C CYS A 50 5.46 -6.74 14.41
N LYS A 51 4.81 -7.37 15.40
CA LYS A 51 3.37 -7.26 15.61
C LYS A 51 3.08 -5.89 16.20
N ASP A 52 2.60 -4.97 15.37
CA ASP A 52 1.99 -3.73 15.87
C ASP A 52 0.47 -3.92 15.95
N LEU A 53 -0.10 -3.47 17.06
CA LEU A 53 -1.47 -3.69 17.49
C LEU A 53 -2.44 -2.72 16.79
N THR A 54 -2.57 -2.80 15.47
CA THR A 54 -3.71 -2.23 14.72
C THR A 54 -3.92 -3.07 13.47
N GLY A 55 -5.09 -3.68 13.34
CA GLY A 55 -5.43 -4.60 12.26
C GLY A 55 -5.05 -4.08 10.88
N GLY A 56 -4.23 -4.87 10.19
CA GLY A 56 -3.83 -4.76 8.80
C GLY A 56 -3.01 -6.01 8.51
N ASP A 57 -3.40 -6.76 7.48
CA ASP A 57 -2.92 -8.11 7.21
C ASP A 57 -1.38 -8.24 7.18
N ILE A 58 -0.91 -9.40 7.62
CA ILE A 58 0.50 -9.77 7.54
C ILE A 58 0.86 -9.87 6.05
N ILE A 59 1.58 -8.87 5.55
CA ILE A 59 2.20 -8.93 4.23
C ILE A 59 3.25 -10.06 4.24
N ASP A 60 2.87 -11.27 3.83
CA ASP A 60 3.82 -12.35 3.50
C ASP A 60 4.37 -12.17 2.07
N ARG A 61 4.89 -10.97 1.79
CA ARG A 61 5.67 -10.68 0.59
C ARG A 61 7.12 -10.97 0.97
N LYS A 62 7.75 -11.96 0.33
CA LYS A 62 9.18 -12.28 0.49
C LYS A 62 10.01 -10.98 0.40
N LYS A 63 10.37 -10.44 1.56
CA LYS A 63 11.00 -9.13 1.71
C LYS A 63 12.35 -9.16 0.99
N LYS A 64 12.54 -8.26 0.02
CA LYS A 64 13.79 -8.23 -0.74
C LYS A 64 14.80 -7.24 -0.17
N GLN A 65 14.30 -6.21 0.52
CA GLN A 65 15.13 -5.17 1.11
C GLN A 65 14.89 -5.03 2.62
N ALA A 66 15.92 -4.60 3.34
CA ALA A 66 15.79 -4.23 4.75
C ALA A 66 14.90 -2.98 4.89
N LYS A 67 14.16 -2.89 6.01
CA LYS A 67 13.22 -1.78 6.28
C LYS A 67 13.86 -0.39 6.16
N ASN A 68 15.12 -0.27 6.58
CA ASN A 68 15.86 1.01 6.60
C ASN A 68 16.59 1.32 5.29
N THR A 69 16.48 0.49 4.24
CA THR A 69 17.10 0.75 2.94
C THR A 69 16.60 2.08 2.38
N LYS A 70 17.53 2.95 1.95
CA LYS A 70 17.19 4.19 1.24
C LYS A 70 16.82 3.85 -0.19
N ILE A 71 15.56 4.07 -0.55
CA ILE A 71 15.00 3.70 -1.84
C ILE A 71 14.44 4.95 -2.49
N THR A 72 14.80 5.19 -3.75
CA THR A 72 14.15 6.18 -4.60
C THR A 72 13.29 5.43 -5.61
N LEU A 73 12.01 5.78 -5.70
CA LEU A 73 11.10 5.30 -6.73
C LEU A 73 10.68 6.47 -7.61
N ILE A 74 10.95 6.37 -8.92
CA ILE A 74 10.42 7.32 -9.89
C ILE A 74 9.00 6.88 -10.23
N VAL A 75 8.02 7.72 -9.89
CA VAL A 75 6.61 7.49 -10.21
C VAL A 75 6.30 8.20 -11.52
N SER A 76 6.26 7.42 -12.59
CA SER A 76 5.90 7.86 -13.93
C SER A 76 4.48 7.38 -14.31
N HIS A 77 3.98 7.79 -15.47
CA HIS A 77 2.64 7.42 -15.94
C HIS A 77 2.51 5.89 -16.08
N LYS A 78 3.50 5.22 -16.69
CA LYS A 78 3.56 3.75 -16.78
C LYS A 78 3.59 3.06 -15.43
N VAL A 79 4.28 3.63 -14.44
CA VAL A 79 4.29 3.05 -13.08
C VAL A 79 2.89 3.10 -12.48
N ILE A 80 2.16 4.22 -12.65
CA ILE A 80 0.76 4.34 -12.21
C ILE A 80 -0.13 3.36 -12.96
N GLU A 81 -0.05 3.30 -14.29
CA GLU A 81 -0.82 2.37 -15.13
C GLU A 81 -0.56 0.91 -14.74
N LEU A 82 0.70 0.56 -14.47
CA LEU A 82 1.09 -0.78 -14.09
C LEU A 82 0.50 -1.15 -12.73
N ILE A 83 0.53 -0.24 -11.75
CA ILE A 83 -0.11 -0.47 -10.44
C ILE A 83 -1.63 -0.61 -10.61
N GLN A 84 -2.28 0.27 -11.36
CA GLN A 84 -3.72 0.19 -11.61
C GLN A 84 -4.13 -1.13 -12.28
N LYS A 85 -3.37 -1.55 -13.30
CA LYS A 85 -3.57 -2.84 -13.95
C LYS A 85 -3.38 -3.99 -12.97
N TYR A 86 -2.30 -3.98 -12.19
CA TYR A 86 -2.04 -5.01 -11.19
C TYR A 86 -3.20 -5.12 -10.19
N ASN A 87 -3.68 -3.99 -9.67
CA ASN A 87 -4.77 -3.92 -8.69
C ASN A 87 -6.14 -4.33 -9.27
N THR A 88 -6.30 -4.25 -10.59
CA THR A 88 -7.48 -4.79 -11.26
C THR A 88 -7.41 -6.31 -11.39
N ASP A 89 -6.20 -6.83 -11.64
CA ASP A 89 -5.96 -8.24 -11.93
C ASP A 89 -5.73 -9.10 -10.68
N HIS A 90 -5.38 -8.50 -9.52
CA HIS A 90 -4.98 -9.22 -8.30
C HIS A 90 -5.68 -8.67 -7.04
N GLU A 91 -6.23 -9.57 -6.22
CA GLU A 91 -6.90 -9.22 -4.96
C GLU A 91 -5.94 -8.65 -3.90
N ASP A 92 -4.66 -9.03 -3.93
CA ASP A 92 -3.66 -8.59 -2.94
C ASP A 92 -3.15 -7.16 -3.17
N GLY A 93 -3.41 -6.61 -4.36
CA GLY A 93 -3.17 -5.22 -4.74
C GLY A 93 -1.76 -4.68 -4.46
N ILE A 94 -1.54 -3.44 -4.84
CA ILE A 94 -0.36 -2.65 -4.50
C ILE A 94 -0.88 -1.34 -3.89
N ASP A 95 -0.69 -1.21 -2.58
CA ASP A 95 -0.95 0.02 -1.84
C ASP A 95 0.37 0.78 -1.64
N LEU A 96 0.57 1.84 -2.42
CA LEU A 96 1.77 2.67 -2.34
C LEU A 96 1.93 3.36 -0.98
N GLN A 97 0.83 3.69 -0.30
CA GLN A 97 0.87 4.27 1.04
C GLN A 97 1.39 3.25 2.06
N GLU A 98 0.96 1.99 1.97
CA GLU A 98 1.47 0.92 2.83
C GLU A 98 3.00 0.74 2.66
N TYR A 99 3.48 0.73 1.41
CA TYR A 99 4.92 0.68 1.12
C TYR A 99 5.69 1.87 1.68
N LEU A 100 5.12 3.07 1.59
CA LEU A 100 5.69 4.26 2.20
C LEU A 100 5.72 4.14 3.73
N ARG A 101 4.69 3.59 4.38
CA ARG A 101 4.70 3.39 5.85
C ARG A 101 5.72 2.33 6.25
N TYR A 102 5.83 1.26 5.48
CA TYR A 102 6.76 0.17 5.76
C TYR A 102 8.23 0.58 5.55
N TYR A 103 8.55 1.24 4.44
CA TYR A 103 9.88 1.75 4.12
C TYR A 103 10.01 3.25 4.50
N PRO A 104 10.45 3.61 5.72
CA PRO A 104 10.55 5.00 6.15
C PRO A 104 11.45 5.86 5.24
N ASN A 105 12.47 5.25 4.63
CA ASN A 105 13.42 5.90 3.73
C ASN A 105 13.08 5.74 2.24
N LEU A 106 11.86 5.29 1.90
CA LEU A 106 11.34 5.34 0.54
C LEU A 106 10.95 6.78 0.19
N THR A 107 11.52 7.30 -0.90
CA THR A 107 11.20 8.61 -1.45
C THR A 107 10.64 8.44 -2.86
N LEU A 108 9.53 9.12 -3.14
CA LEU A 108 8.91 9.15 -4.46
C LEU A 108 9.35 10.42 -5.18
N ILE A 109 9.86 10.28 -6.40
CA ILE A 109 10.06 11.41 -7.32
C ILE A 109 9.00 11.30 -8.40
N LEU A 110 8.17 12.32 -8.57
CA LEU A 110 7.12 12.32 -9.58
C LEU A 110 7.67 12.81 -10.90
N TYR A 111 7.35 12.07 -11.96
CA TYR A 111 7.64 12.47 -13.34
C TYR A 111 6.92 13.79 -13.69
N PRO A 112 7.47 14.62 -14.59
CA PRO A 112 6.83 15.87 -15.00
C PRO A 112 5.39 15.68 -15.47
N GLY A 113 4.51 16.56 -15.02
CA GLY A 113 3.07 16.47 -15.32
C GLY A 113 2.26 15.67 -14.30
N ILE A 114 2.91 14.96 -13.37
CA ILE A 114 2.25 14.29 -12.25
C ILE A 114 2.37 15.17 -11.00
N SER A 115 1.24 15.61 -10.48
CA SER A 115 1.17 16.42 -9.26
C SER A 115 1.09 15.54 -8.01
N LYS A 116 1.37 16.13 -6.84
CA LYS A 116 1.14 15.45 -5.56
C LYS A 116 -0.33 15.10 -5.35
N ASP A 117 -1.25 15.92 -5.85
CA ASP A 117 -2.68 15.72 -5.67
C ASP A 117 -3.20 14.57 -6.53
N ASP A 118 -2.60 14.34 -7.70
CA ASP A 118 -2.88 13.14 -8.50
C ASP A 118 -2.55 11.88 -7.71
N ILE A 119 -1.34 11.81 -7.16
CA ILE A 119 -0.87 10.68 -6.35
C ILE A 119 -1.73 10.49 -5.09
N ARG A 120 -2.12 11.57 -4.41
CA ARG A 120 -3.04 11.52 -3.27
C ARG A 120 -4.40 10.97 -3.65
N THR A 121 -4.92 11.36 -4.81
CA THR A 121 -6.22 10.90 -5.30
C THR A 121 -6.16 9.44 -5.71
N PHE A 122 -5.07 8.99 -6.35
CA PHE A 122 -4.93 7.61 -6.83
C PHE A 122 -4.60 6.61 -5.72
N PHE A 123 -3.83 7.01 -4.71
CA PHE A 123 -3.28 6.09 -3.70
C PHE A 123 -3.65 6.47 -2.26
N GLU A 124 -4.56 7.43 -2.08
CA GLU A 124 -5.06 7.88 -0.76
C GLU A 124 -3.93 8.21 0.24
N ILE A 125 -2.86 8.84 -0.25
CA ILE A 125 -1.67 9.10 0.58
C ILE A 125 -1.93 10.20 1.62
N ASP A 126 -1.74 9.85 2.88
CA ASP A 126 -1.79 10.75 4.03
C ASP A 126 -0.84 11.95 3.87
N ASP A 127 -1.29 13.13 4.30
CA ASP A 127 -0.47 14.35 4.31
C ASP A 127 0.83 14.21 5.11
N ARG A 128 0.83 13.34 6.13
CA ARG A 128 2.01 13.02 6.93
C ARG A 128 3.14 12.42 6.09
N LEU A 129 2.87 11.82 4.95
CA LEU A 129 3.86 11.20 4.08
C LEU A 129 4.24 12.09 2.88
N SER A 130 3.56 13.22 2.69
CA SER A 130 3.73 14.12 1.54
C SER A 130 5.13 14.73 1.43
N TYR A 131 5.89 14.83 2.53
CA TYR A 131 7.28 15.30 2.52
C TYR A 131 8.24 14.36 1.79
N ARG A 132 7.85 13.08 1.59
CA ARG A 132 8.61 12.07 0.86
C ARG A 132 8.25 12.00 -0.62
N ILE A 133 7.36 12.87 -1.06
CA ILE A 133 6.93 12.97 -2.45
C ILE A 133 7.53 14.26 -3.02
N ILE A 134 8.34 14.12 -4.07
CA ILE A 134 9.07 15.22 -4.68
C ILE A 134 8.57 15.38 -6.12
N PRO A 135 7.73 16.39 -6.42
CA PRO A 135 7.31 16.66 -7.78
C PRO A 135 8.46 17.27 -8.57
N THR A 136 8.50 16.97 -9.87
CA THR A 136 9.45 17.59 -10.79
C THR A 136 8.72 18.26 -11.95
N THR A 137 9.33 19.29 -12.54
CA THR A 137 8.75 20.05 -13.66
C THR A 137 9.42 19.77 -15.00
N LYS A 138 10.58 19.10 -14.99
CA LYS A 138 11.36 18.73 -16.18
C LYS A 138 11.96 17.34 -15.99
N GLU A 139 12.10 16.58 -17.07
CA GLU A 139 12.63 15.21 -17.03
C GLU A 139 14.04 15.19 -16.43
N GLU A 140 14.89 16.13 -16.85
CA GLU A 140 16.27 16.28 -16.35
C GLU A 140 16.33 16.44 -14.82
N SER A 141 15.32 17.12 -14.24
CA SER A 141 15.25 17.36 -12.80
C SER A 141 15.06 16.06 -12.02
N VAL A 142 14.41 15.05 -12.59
CA VAL A 142 14.27 13.72 -11.98
C VAL A 142 15.64 13.13 -11.68
N PHE A 143 16.57 13.19 -12.65
CA PHE A 143 17.92 12.64 -12.48
C PHE A 143 18.74 13.43 -11.47
N HIS A 144 18.67 14.76 -11.50
CA HIS A 144 19.38 15.60 -10.54
C HIS A 144 18.88 15.40 -9.11
N VAL A 145 17.56 15.31 -8.91
CA VAL A 145 16.96 15.03 -7.60
C VAL A 145 17.35 13.63 -7.12
N ALA A 146 17.29 12.61 -7.98
CA ALA A 146 17.70 11.26 -7.61
C ALA A 146 19.16 11.21 -7.14
N LYS A 147 20.07 11.91 -7.84
CA LYS A 147 21.48 12.03 -7.43
C LYS A 147 21.63 12.73 -6.08
N GLN A 148 20.85 13.78 -5.85
CA GLN A 148 20.89 14.52 -4.59
C GLN A 148 20.42 13.67 -3.40
N ILE A 149 19.39 12.85 -3.59
CA ILE A 149 18.90 11.93 -2.55
C ILE A 149 19.96 10.84 -2.26
N ASN A 150 20.65 10.36 -3.29
CA ASN A 150 21.71 9.35 -3.20
C ASN A 150 21.25 8.09 -2.45
N SER A 151 20.13 7.53 -2.92
CA SER A 151 19.57 6.29 -2.39
C SER A 151 20.45 5.07 -2.71
N ALA A 152 20.35 4.03 -1.88
CA ALA A 152 21.04 2.77 -2.09
C ALA A 152 20.42 1.94 -3.22
N LEU A 153 19.12 2.12 -3.45
CA LEU A 153 18.34 1.51 -4.51
C LEU A 153 17.57 2.61 -5.26
N ASN A 154 17.66 2.60 -6.59
CA ASN A 154 17.07 3.63 -7.44
C ASN A 154 16.24 2.94 -8.52
N LEU A 155 14.91 3.05 -8.41
CA LEU A 155 13.95 2.35 -9.25
C LEU A 155 13.39 3.28 -10.31
N PHE A 156 13.72 3.01 -11.58
CA PHE A 156 13.37 3.84 -12.73
C PHE A 156 12.54 3.02 -13.72
N ASP A 157 11.52 3.62 -14.33
CA ASP A 157 11.01 3.14 -15.62
C ASP A 157 11.45 4.14 -16.70
N PHE A 158 12.46 3.78 -17.48
CA PHE A 158 12.97 4.64 -18.55
C PHE A 158 12.00 4.75 -19.73
N GLY A 159 10.95 3.93 -19.78
CA GLY A 159 10.02 3.89 -20.90
C GLY A 159 9.16 5.13 -21.05
N ASP A 160 9.04 5.98 -20.03
CA ASP A 160 8.25 7.23 -20.09
C ASP A 160 9.06 8.47 -20.46
N PHE A 161 10.39 8.37 -20.45
CA PHE A 161 11.24 9.51 -20.77
C PHE A 161 11.29 9.73 -22.28
N SER A 162 11.31 10.99 -22.69
CA SER A 162 11.45 11.37 -24.10
C SER A 162 12.82 11.01 -24.67
N THR A 163 13.84 11.07 -23.82
CA THR A 163 15.23 10.72 -24.12
C THR A 163 15.46 9.22 -23.92
N SER A 164 16.25 8.61 -24.81
CA SER A 164 16.60 7.19 -24.68
C SER A 164 17.40 6.92 -23.39
N SER A 165 17.27 5.71 -22.82
CA SER A 165 18.02 5.34 -21.61
C SER A 165 19.54 5.46 -21.77
N GLU A 166 20.06 5.15 -22.96
CA GLU A 166 21.50 5.23 -23.27
C GLU A 166 21.98 6.69 -23.25
N GLU A 167 21.21 7.60 -23.84
CA GLU A 167 21.52 9.03 -23.86
C GLU A 167 21.36 9.66 -22.46
N ILE A 168 20.35 9.25 -21.69
CA ILE A 168 20.20 9.66 -20.29
C ILE A 168 21.43 9.23 -19.47
N ILE A 169 21.86 7.98 -19.61
CA ILE A 169 23.05 7.46 -18.92
C ILE A 169 24.30 8.22 -19.36
N GLY A 170 24.47 8.45 -20.66
CA GLY A 170 25.63 9.16 -21.19
C GLY A 170 25.71 10.62 -20.76
N GLN A 171 24.60 11.36 -20.86
CA GLN A 171 24.55 12.81 -20.59
C GLN A 171 24.52 13.11 -19.10
N PHE A 172 23.75 12.34 -18.33
CA PHE A 172 23.59 12.57 -16.90
C PHE A 172 24.48 11.66 -16.05
N HIS A 173 25.26 10.74 -16.60
CA HIS A 173 26.16 9.86 -15.83
C HIS A 173 25.45 9.13 -14.67
N ILE A 174 24.16 8.81 -14.81
CA ILE A 174 23.35 8.32 -13.69
C ILE A 174 23.83 6.97 -13.15
N ASP A 175 24.46 6.14 -13.98
CA ASP A 175 25.08 4.88 -13.59
C ASP A 175 26.30 5.04 -12.67
N SER A 176 27.04 6.14 -12.86
CA SER A 176 28.25 6.46 -12.11
C SER A 176 27.94 7.09 -10.76
N PHE A 177 26.79 7.76 -10.64
CA PHE A 177 26.36 8.44 -9.42
C PHE A 177 25.34 7.66 -8.60
N LEU A 178 24.39 6.97 -9.25
CA LEU A 178 23.32 6.25 -8.56
C LEU A 178 23.71 4.80 -8.34
N ARG A 179 23.73 4.38 -7.07
CA ARG A 179 23.93 2.99 -6.69
C ARG A 179 22.62 2.22 -6.84
N GLY A 180 22.71 0.95 -7.22
CA GLY A 180 21.52 0.08 -7.33
C GLY A 180 20.46 0.65 -8.29
N LEU A 181 20.90 1.24 -9.41
CA LEU A 181 20.00 1.67 -10.47
C LEU A 181 19.34 0.45 -11.12
N ILE A 182 18.02 0.34 -11.01
CA ILE A 182 17.22 -0.73 -11.59
C ILE A 182 16.23 -0.11 -12.56
N ASP A 183 16.26 -0.62 -13.78
CA ASP A 183 15.24 -0.39 -14.77
C ASP A 183 14.08 -1.38 -14.58
N MET A 184 12.91 -0.85 -14.26
CA MET A 184 11.69 -1.58 -13.96
C MET A 184 10.80 -1.81 -15.19
N ARG A 185 11.26 -1.52 -16.42
CA ARG A 185 10.44 -1.66 -17.64
C ARG A 185 9.49 -2.88 -17.59
N ASN A 186 8.19 -2.60 -17.57
CA ASN A 186 7.10 -3.58 -17.52
C ASN A 186 7.04 -4.49 -16.27
N GLN A 187 7.62 -4.07 -15.15
CA GLN A 187 7.60 -4.82 -13.88
C GLN A 187 7.18 -3.91 -12.71
N PRO A 188 6.35 -4.40 -11.78
CA PRO A 188 5.99 -3.62 -10.60
C PRO A 188 7.21 -3.42 -9.69
N PHE A 189 7.29 -2.25 -9.07
CA PHE A 189 8.37 -1.92 -8.12
C PHE A 189 8.43 -2.89 -6.94
N THR A 190 7.31 -3.52 -6.58
CA THR A 190 7.18 -4.53 -5.52
C THR A 190 8.03 -5.78 -5.78
N LYS A 191 8.47 -6.03 -7.02
CA LYS A 191 9.44 -7.07 -7.32
C LYS A 191 10.85 -6.75 -6.84
N TYR A 192 11.14 -5.54 -6.37
CA TYR A 192 12.49 -5.14 -5.97
C TYR A 192 12.60 -4.76 -4.49
N ILE A 193 11.47 -4.55 -3.82
CA ILE A 193 11.38 -4.12 -2.41
C ILE A 193 10.48 -5.05 -1.62
#